data_AF-A0A528VSC9-F1
#
_entry.id   AF-A0A528VSC9-F1
#
_cell.length_a   1.000
_cell.length_b   1.000
_cell.length_c   1.000
_cell.angle_alpha   90.00
_cell.angle_beta   90.00
_cell.angle_gamma   90.00
#
_symmetry.space_group_name_H-M   'P 1'
#
loop_
_entity.id
_entity.type
_entity.pdbx_description
1 polymer ?
#
loop_
_entity_poly.entity_id
_entity_poly.type
_entity_poly.pdbx_seq_one_letter_code
_entity_poly.pdbx_strand_id
1 'polypeptide(L)'
;MSLCNPHNPAGRAWTQEELGALNDVCERYGILVISDDIHCDIRLSDRPHIVLSCISDDAAEKSFICTAPTKTFNLAEVPSATISVANKKRRNELLVAMLFQARASEIAPRNARDLMFWPLLLVAESRHEAWLLSHRNEP
;
A
#
# COMPACT_ATOMS: atom_id res chain seq x y z
N MET A 1 -5.09 -4.96 10.50
CA MET A 1 -4.87 -3.54 10.81
C MET A 1 -5.01 -2.74 9.53
N SER A 2 -5.84 -1.70 9.52
CA SER A 2 -5.88 -0.72 8.44
C SER A 2 -5.17 0.54 8.94
N LEU A 3 -4.00 0.82 8.39
CA LEU A 3 -3.16 1.97 8.73
C LEU A 3 -3.31 3.01 7.62
N CYS A 4 -3.47 4.28 7.99
CA CYS A 4 -3.40 5.41 7.06
C CYS A 4 -2.12 6.19 7.35
N ASN A 5 -1.19 6.20 6.40
CA ASN A 5 0.17 6.66 6.58
C ASN A 5 0.69 7.38 5.31
N PRO A 6 0.72 8.73 5.25
CA PRO A 6 0.35 9.68 6.30
C PRO A 6 -1.14 9.65 6.68
N HIS A 7 -1.46 9.99 7.93
CA HIS A 7 -2.81 9.88 8.47
C HIS A 7 -3.73 11.01 8.01
N ASN A 8 -4.74 10.66 7.22
CA ASN A 8 -5.91 11.49 6.91
C ASN A 8 -7.01 11.27 7.97
N PRO A 9 -7.67 12.31 8.51
CA PRO A 9 -7.62 13.74 8.14
C PRO A 9 -6.65 14.60 8.95
N ALA A 10 -5.95 14.02 9.94
CA ALA A 10 -5.10 14.80 10.84
C ALA A 10 -3.84 15.38 10.17
N GLY A 11 -3.49 14.93 8.96
CA GLY A 11 -2.28 15.37 8.25
C GLY A 11 -0.99 14.92 8.92
N ARG A 12 -1.02 13.78 9.63
CA ARG A 12 0.08 13.37 10.51
C ARG A 12 1.02 12.37 9.83
N ALA A 13 2.31 12.69 9.82
CA ALA A 13 3.38 11.75 9.48
C ALA A 13 3.79 10.93 10.72
N TRP A 14 3.79 9.60 10.58
CA TRP A 14 4.18 8.68 11.65
C TRP A 14 5.69 8.63 11.83
N THR A 15 6.14 8.50 13.07
CA THR A 15 7.56 8.25 13.40
C THR A 15 7.90 6.77 13.33
N GLN A 16 9.19 6.44 13.24
CA GLN A 16 9.64 5.05 13.21
C GLN A 16 9.26 4.31 14.51
N GLU A 17 9.38 4.98 15.66
CA GLU A 17 9.04 4.43 16.97
C GLU A 17 7.56 4.08 17.07
N GLU A 18 6.68 4.94 16.56
CA GLU A 18 5.24 4.71 16.58
C GLU A 18 4.81 3.60 15.63
N LEU A 19 5.42 3.54 14.44
CA LEU A 19 5.21 2.42 13.51
C LEU A 19 5.75 1.10 14.09
N GLY A 20 6.88 1.15 14.80
CA GLY A 20 7.44 0.01 15.53
C GLY A 20 6.48 -0.50 16.60
N ALA A 21 5.97 0.39 17.45
CA ALA A 21 4.99 0.02 18.48
C ALA A 21 3.70 -0.57 17.87
N LEU A 22 3.22 -0.03 16.74
CA LEU A 22 2.10 -0.61 15.99
C LEU A 22 2.45 -2.00 15.46
N ASN A 23 3.66 -2.17 14.92
CA ASN A 23 4.13 -3.44 14.38
C ASN A 23 4.21 -4.52 15.45
N ASP A 24 4.72 -4.20 16.65
CA ASP A 24 4.86 -5.11 17.78
C ASP A 24 3.49 -5.66 18.23
N VAL A 25 2.47 -4.79 18.27
CA VAL A 25 1.09 -5.22 18.54
C VAL A 25 0.60 -6.14 17.44
N CYS A 26 0.83 -5.78 16.17
CA CYS A 26 0.41 -6.62 15.06
C CYS A 26 1.13 -7.98 15.05
N GLU A 27 2.41 -8.02 15.43
CA GLU A 27 3.20 -9.25 15.52
C GLU A 27 2.65 -10.17 16.61
N ARG A 28 2.48 -9.64 17.83
CA ARG A 28 1.97 -10.37 18.99
C ARG A 28 0.65 -11.10 18.72
N TYR A 29 -0.21 -10.53 17.88
CA TYR A 29 -1.54 -11.06 17.58
C TYR A 29 -1.66 -11.66 16.16
N GLY A 30 -0.56 -11.78 15.40
CA GLY A 30 -0.59 -12.32 14.05
C GLY A 30 -1.45 -11.51 13.06
N ILE A 31 -1.54 -10.19 13.27
CA ILE A 31 -2.38 -9.29 12.49
C ILE A 31 -1.66 -8.82 11.23
N LEU A 32 -2.33 -8.96 10.09
CA LEU A 32 -1.90 -8.38 8.82
C LEU A 32 -2.07 -6.87 8.80
N VAL A 33 -1.17 -6.14 8.15
CA VAL A 33 -1.27 -4.69 8.01
C VAL A 33 -1.51 -4.29 6.57
N ILE A 34 -2.58 -3.55 6.31
CA ILE A 34 -2.79 -2.84 5.05
C ILE A 34 -2.47 -1.38 5.34
N SER A 35 -1.42 -0.85 4.72
CA SER A 35 -0.97 0.53 4.86
C SER A 35 -1.46 1.32 3.65
N ASP A 36 -2.40 2.24 3.87
CA ASP A 36 -2.81 3.23 2.88
C ASP A 36 -1.84 4.40 2.90
N ASP A 37 -0.92 4.35 1.93
CA ASP A 37 0.15 5.30 1.71
C ASP A 37 -0.15 6.24 0.51
N ILE A 38 -1.42 6.42 0.15
CA ILE A 38 -1.83 7.29 -0.97
C ILE A 38 -1.37 8.75 -0.83
N HIS A 39 -1.05 9.20 0.40
CA HIS A 39 -0.59 10.54 0.70
C HIS A 39 0.95 10.65 0.85
N CYS A 40 1.72 9.60 0.57
CA CYS A 40 3.17 9.54 0.85
C CYS A 40 4.01 10.67 0.19
N ASP A 41 3.58 11.17 -0.97
CA ASP A 41 4.28 12.24 -1.69
C ASP A 41 3.84 13.65 -1.25
N ILE A 42 2.77 13.75 -0.45
CA ILE A 42 2.21 15.02 0.04
C ILE A 42 2.71 15.24 1.47
N ARG A 43 3.83 15.97 1.61
CA ARG A 43 4.42 16.27 2.92
C ARG A 43 3.84 17.55 3.51
N LEU A 44 3.18 17.41 4.67
CA LEU A 44 2.73 18.52 5.51
C LEU A 44 3.69 18.82 6.67
N SER A 45 4.72 17.99 6.83
CA SER A 45 5.78 18.13 7.83
C SER A 45 7.14 17.90 7.18
N ASP A 46 8.20 18.40 7.79
CA ASP A 46 9.58 18.20 7.32
C ASP A 46 10.08 16.75 7.49
N ARG A 47 9.33 15.91 8.20
CA ARG A 47 9.67 14.49 8.40
C ARG A 47 9.56 13.72 7.09
N PRO A 48 10.49 12.78 6.82
CA PRO A 48 10.35 11.86 5.72
C PRO A 48 9.16 10.92 5.93
N HIS A 49 8.58 10.45 4.82
CA HIS A 49 7.59 9.39 4.85
C HIS A 49 8.31 8.06 5.15
N ILE A 50 7.81 7.32 6.13
CA ILE A 50 8.37 6.02 6.51
C ILE A 50 7.41 4.93 6.05
N VAL A 51 7.86 4.10 5.14
CA VAL A 51 7.10 2.95 4.64
C VAL A 51 7.15 1.85 5.69
N LEU A 52 5.99 1.37 6.15
CA LEU A 52 5.89 0.37 7.21
C LEU A 52 6.73 -0.88 6.92
N SER A 53 6.74 -1.38 5.68
CA SER A 53 7.50 -2.57 5.28
C SER A 53 9.02 -2.41 5.37
N CYS A 54 9.53 -1.19 5.55
CA CYS A 54 10.96 -0.91 5.65
C CYS A 54 11.48 -0.95 7.09
N ILE A 55 10.63 -0.94 8.12
CA ILE A 55 11.08 -0.78 9.51
C ILE A 55 11.62 -2.07 10.14
N SER A 56 11.18 -3.24 9.66
CA SER A 56 11.66 -4.55 10.11
C SER A 56 11.32 -5.64 9.08
N ASP A 57 11.97 -6.79 9.19
CA ASP A 57 11.65 -7.94 8.34
C ASP A 57 10.26 -8.52 8.65
N ASP A 58 9.85 -8.54 9.91
CA ASP A 58 8.48 -8.93 10.29
C ASP A 58 7.42 -7.99 9.66
N ALA A 59 7.65 -6.67 9.68
CA ALA A 59 6.77 -5.71 9.03
C ALA A 59 6.71 -5.95 7.52
N ALA A 60 7.84 -6.21 6.87
CA ALA A 60 7.91 -6.56 5.45
C ALA A 60 7.13 -7.84 5.13
N GLU A 61 7.24 -8.85 6.01
CA GLU A 61 6.56 -10.12 5.84
C GLU A 61 5.04 -10.00 5.95
N LYS A 62 4.53 -8.96 6.66
CA LYS A 62 3.10 -8.84 6.96
C LYS A 62 2.32 -7.65 6.46
N SER A 63 2.98 -6.76 5.74
CA SER A 63 2.37 -5.53 5.23
C SER A 63 2.01 -5.59 3.74
N PHE A 64 0.95 -4.88 3.40
CA PHE A 64 0.51 -4.55 2.05
C PHE A 64 0.51 -3.03 1.94
N ILE A 65 1.40 -2.46 1.13
CA ILE A 65 1.56 -1.01 1.00
C ILE A 65 0.79 -0.54 -0.23
N CYS A 66 -0.24 0.27 -0.02
CA CYS A 66 -1.11 0.80 -1.06
C CYS A 66 -0.70 2.23 -1.39
N THR A 67 -0.27 2.49 -2.63
CA THR A 67 0.06 3.83 -3.11
C THR A 67 -0.73 4.15 -4.38
N ALA A 68 -0.90 5.43 -4.69
CA ALA A 68 -1.44 5.87 -5.96
C ALA A 68 -0.97 7.29 -6.29
N PRO A 69 -0.77 7.61 -7.59
CA PRO A 69 -0.42 8.97 -8.02
C PRO A 69 -1.61 9.94 -7.91
N THR A 70 -2.83 9.43 -7.68
CA THR A 70 -4.08 10.17 -7.87
C THR A 70 -4.21 11.39 -6.95
N LYS A 71 -3.75 11.30 -5.69
CA LYS A 71 -3.74 12.42 -4.75
C LYS A 71 -2.59 13.38 -5.03
N THR A 72 -1.40 12.86 -5.29
CA THR A 72 -0.19 13.65 -5.58
C THR A 72 -0.37 14.57 -6.79
N PHE A 73 -0.97 14.05 -7.87
CA PHE A 73 -1.07 14.76 -9.14
C PHE A 73 -2.49 15.25 -9.48
N ASN A 74 -3.42 15.19 -8.53
CA ASN A 74 -4.84 15.53 -8.74
C ASN A 74 -5.49 14.77 -9.91
N LEU A 75 -5.15 13.49 -10.05
CA LEU A 75 -5.64 12.58 -11.09
C LEU A 75 -6.71 11.63 -10.53
N ALA A 76 -7.65 12.15 -9.73
CA ALA A 76 -8.64 11.32 -9.03
C ALA A 76 -9.55 10.50 -9.97
N GLU A 77 -9.74 10.97 -11.20
CA GLU A 77 -10.55 10.29 -12.22
C GLU A 77 -9.76 9.22 -13.01
N VAL A 78 -8.44 9.12 -12.80
CA VAL A 78 -7.61 8.07 -13.40
C VAL A 78 -7.56 6.89 -12.42
N PRO A 79 -8.21 5.75 -12.72
CA PRO A 79 -8.21 4.59 -11.84
C PRO A 79 -6.83 3.92 -11.85
N SER A 80 -5.96 4.38 -10.95
CA SER A 80 -4.59 3.91 -10.80
C SER A 80 -4.25 3.72 -9.33
N ALA A 81 -3.78 2.53 -8.98
CA ALA A 81 -3.25 2.19 -7.67
C ALA A 81 -2.13 1.15 -7.84
N THR A 82 -1.26 1.06 -6.84
CA THR A 82 -0.20 0.06 -6.75
C THR A 82 -0.27 -0.56 -5.37
N ILE A 83 -0.24 -1.90 -5.31
CA ILE A 83 -0.09 -2.62 -4.04
C ILE A 83 1.25 -3.33 -4.04
N SER A 84 2.03 -2.96 -3.06
CA SER A 84 3.41 -3.34 -2.85
C SER A 84 3.48 -4.36 -1.72
N VAL A 85 3.99 -5.57 -2.02
CA VAL A 85 4.02 -6.71 -1.08
C VAL A 85 5.37 -7.40 -1.17
N ALA A 86 6.15 -7.31 -0.09
CA ALA A 86 7.49 -7.91 -0.04
C ALA A 86 7.41 -9.45 0.01
N ASN A 87 6.57 -10.00 0.90
CA ASN A 87 6.39 -11.45 1.00
C ASN A 87 5.82 -12.04 -0.31
N LYS A 88 6.60 -12.93 -0.94
CA LYS A 88 6.28 -13.57 -2.23
C LYS A 88 5.02 -14.42 -2.18
N LYS A 89 4.80 -15.18 -1.09
CA LYS A 89 3.62 -16.04 -0.95
C LYS A 89 2.34 -15.21 -0.91
N ARG A 90 2.32 -14.16 -0.09
CA ARG A 90 1.17 -13.26 0.08
C ARG A 90 0.90 -12.45 -1.18
N ARG A 91 1.95 -12.03 -1.88
CA ARG A 91 1.83 -11.39 -3.20
C ARG A 91 1.12 -12.29 -4.19
N ASN A 92 1.47 -13.58 -4.23
CA ASN A 92 0.82 -14.55 -5.11
C ASN A 92 -0.64 -14.80 -4.70
N GLU A 93 -0.93 -14.92 -3.40
CA GLU A 93 -2.30 -15.06 -2.88
C GLU A 93 -3.16 -13.85 -3.25
N LEU A 94 -2.60 -12.64 -3.11
CA LEU A 94 -3.25 -11.39 -3.51
C LEU A 94 -3.55 -11.37 -5.02
N LEU A 95 -2.57 -11.74 -5.85
CA LEU A 95 -2.74 -11.79 -7.30
C LEU A 95 -3.87 -12.76 -7.70
N VAL A 96 -3.91 -13.95 -7.10
CA VAL A 96 -4.98 -14.93 -7.35
C VAL A 96 -6.33 -14.38 -6.94
N ALA A 97 -6.43 -13.76 -5.75
CA ALA A 97 -7.67 -13.15 -5.27
C ALA A 97 -8.17 -12.04 -6.22
N MET A 98 -7.26 -11.20 -6.72
CA MET A 98 -7.58 -10.13 -7.66
C MET A 98 -8.03 -10.64 -9.02
N LEU A 99 -7.36 -11.66 -9.56
CA LEU A 99 -7.76 -12.29 -10.83
C LEU A 99 -9.16 -12.93 -10.73
N PHE A 100 -9.47 -13.54 -9.59
CA PHE A 100 -10.81 -14.06 -9.32
C PHE A 100 -11.85 -12.94 -9.28
N GLN A 101 -11.57 -11.84 -8.58
CA GLN A 101 -12.44 -10.66 -8.51
C GLN A 101 -12.69 -10.07 -9.90
N ALA A 102 -11.63 -9.92 -10.71
CA ALA A 102 -11.69 -9.38 -12.06
C ALA A 102 -12.60 -10.22 -12.97
N ARG A 103 -12.47 -11.56 -12.92
CA ARG A 103 -13.37 -12.46 -13.67
C ARG A 103 -14.82 -12.42 -13.16
N ALA A 104 -15.02 -12.31 -11.85
CA ALA A 104 -16.36 -12.17 -11.29
C ALA A 104 -17.04 -10.87 -11.77
N SER A 105 -16.29 -9.78 -11.90
CA SER A 105 -16.80 -8.51 -12.44
C SER A 105 -17.11 -8.54 -13.94
N GLU A 106 -16.44 -9.39 -14.73
CA GLU A 106 -16.77 -9.58 -16.16
C GLU A 106 -18.12 -10.30 -16.37
N ILE A 107 -18.58 -11.06 -15.38
CA ILE A 107 -19.84 -11.82 -15.41
C ILE A 107 -21.03 -10.97 -14.95
N ALA A 108 -20.80 -9.84 -14.28
CA ALA A 108 -21.84 -8.90 -13.83
C ALA A 108 -22.35 -8.02 -15.01
N PRO A 109 -23.65 -7.62 -15.03
CA PRO A 109 -24.22 -6.83 -16.11
C PRO A 109 -23.51 -5.47 -16.27
N ARG A 110 -23.16 -5.13 -17.52
CA ARG A 110 -22.31 -3.98 -17.88
C ARG A 110 -23.07 -2.65 -17.79
N ASN A 111 -22.77 -1.84 -16.78
CA ASN A 111 -23.12 -0.42 -16.73
C ASN A 111 -21.88 0.40 -17.15
N ALA A 112 -22.06 1.61 -17.71
CA ALA A 112 -20.94 2.50 -18.04
C ALA A 112 -20.06 2.89 -16.82
N ARG A 113 -20.58 2.74 -15.60
CA ARG A 113 -19.81 2.88 -14.35
C ARG A 113 -18.87 1.71 -14.07
N ASP A 114 -19.13 0.54 -14.62
CA ASP A 114 -18.35 -0.68 -14.36
C ASP A 114 -17.08 -0.75 -15.23
N LEU A 115 -17.05 -0.02 -16.35
CA LEU A 115 -15.86 0.20 -17.18
C LEU A 115 -14.77 1.04 -16.49
N MET A 116 -15.14 1.82 -15.46
CA MET A 116 -14.21 2.67 -14.70
C MET A 116 -13.47 1.91 -13.59
N PHE A 117 -13.84 0.63 -13.36
CA PHE A 117 -13.28 -0.25 -12.32
C PHE A 117 -12.27 -1.26 -12.88
N TRP A 118 -11.57 -0.93 -13.96
CA TRP A 118 -10.33 -1.62 -14.28
C TRP A 118 -9.16 -0.78 -13.76
N PRO A 119 -8.77 -0.91 -12.48
CA PRO A 119 -7.47 -0.40 -12.11
C PRO A 119 -6.46 -1.20 -12.92
N LEU A 120 -5.61 -0.51 -13.67
CA LEU A 120 -4.32 -1.05 -14.07
C LEU A 120 -3.52 -1.26 -12.79
N LEU A 121 -3.87 -2.32 -12.05
CA LEU A 121 -3.28 -2.63 -10.77
C LEU A 121 -1.97 -3.36 -11.06
N LEU A 122 -0.90 -2.59 -11.08
CA LEU A 122 0.44 -3.14 -11.16
C LEU A 122 0.81 -3.68 -9.77
N VAL A 123 0.75 -5.00 -9.61
CA VAL A 123 1.51 -5.67 -8.55
C VAL A 123 2.97 -5.67 -9.01
N ALA A 124 3.73 -4.66 -8.60
CA ALA A 124 5.10 -4.46 -9.08
C ALA A 124 6.04 -5.54 -8.51
N GLU A 125 6.58 -6.39 -9.39
CA GLU A 125 7.48 -7.49 -9.02
C GLU A 125 8.95 -7.06 -8.90
N SER A 126 9.44 -6.17 -9.78
CA SER A 126 10.88 -5.99 -10.02
C SER A 126 11.46 -4.60 -9.69
N ARG A 127 10.61 -3.57 -9.55
CA ARG A 127 11.04 -2.22 -9.09
C ARG A 127 10.75 -1.95 -7.62
N HIS A 128 10.00 -2.85 -6.98
CA HIS A 128 9.64 -2.73 -5.57
C HIS A 128 10.85 -2.93 -4.65
N GLU A 129 11.73 -3.90 -4.93
CA GLU A 129 12.98 -4.05 -4.17
C GLU A 129 13.85 -2.80 -4.30
N ALA A 130 14.03 -2.24 -5.50
CA ALA A 130 14.82 -1.01 -5.68
C ALA A 130 14.23 0.20 -4.94
N TRP A 131 12.90 0.34 -4.93
CA TRP A 131 12.20 1.42 -4.21
C TRP A 131 12.19 1.17 -2.69
N LEU A 132 11.99 -0.06 -2.21
CA LEU A 132 12.14 -0.41 -0.80
C LEU A 132 13.58 -0.20 -0.32
N LEU A 133 14.56 -0.60 -1.12
CA LEU A 133 15.99 -0.41 -0.84
C LEU A 133 16.39 1.07 -0.85
N SER A 134 15.74 1.91 -1.67
CA SER A 134 15.96 3.36 -1.60
C SER A 134 15.41 3.95 -0.30
N HIS A 135 14.31 3.41 0.24
CA HIS A 135 13.71 3.88 1.50
C HIS A 135 14.29 3.21 2.75
N ARG A 136 15.02 2.08 2.65
CA ARG A 136 15.73 1.44 3.77
C ARG A 136 17.08 2.11 4.10
N ASN A 137 17.62 2.93 3.20
CA ASN A 137 18.98 3.49 3.30
C ASN A 137 19.03 5.02 3.40
N GLU A 138 17.89 5.71 3.47
CA GLU A 138 17.89 7.15 3.74
C GLU A 138 17.92 7.39 5.26
N PRO A 139 18.88 8.19 5.78
CA PRO A 139 19.05 8.45 7.21
C PRO A 139 17.93 9.31 7.82
#